data_AF-A0ABD0ZE28-F1
#
_entry.id   AF-A0ABD0ZE28-F1
#
_cell.length_a   1.000
_cell.length_b   1.000
_cell.length_c   1.000
_cell.angle_alpha   90.00
_cell.angle_beta   90.00
_cell.angle_gamma   90.00
#
_symmetry.space_group_name_H-M   'P 1'
#
loop_
_entity.id
_entity.type
_entity.pdbx_description
1 polymer ?
#
loop_
_entity_poly.entity_id
_entity_poly.type
_entity_poly.pdbx_seq_one_letter_code
_entity_poly.pdbx_strand_id
1 'polypeptide(L)'
;MNGSRLLRVALNPTFERSTVASKTQNPKPILILHCKASSFKTTTMSDSSVPREKLMRNCRVKKREEEPLGGDMEDLFSENETHKIRISLLEWYDENQRDLPWRRRRSEIEKERRAYEVWVSEIMLQQTRVQTVMEYYKRWMQKWPTIYDLAQASLEEVNEMWAGLGYYRRARFLLEGAKMVVAGKEGIPNKASSLMKVKGIGEYTAGAIASIAFNEAVPVVDGNVIRVLSRLKAISANPKDRLTSRNFWTLAGQLVDPSRPGDFNQSLMELGATLCNVSKPSCSSCPVSSKCRAFSLSQENKTVSVTDYPTKVVKAKPRHDFCCVCVLEILNQKSKQSGGRFVLVKRPEGGLLAGLWEFPSVILDEETDLATRRDAINLYLKEAFHVEPKETCTVVSRKELGEFVHIFTHIRRKVFVELLVVQLTGGTNDLFKDQTKDTLTWKYVDSDVLSTMGLTSAVRKVYSMVEAHKLSLSVAPASSNRRAILRKRRIIA
;
A
#
# COMPACT_ATOMS: atom_id res chain seq x y z
N MET A 1 36.34 29.83 0.75
CA MET A 1 35.42 29.11 1.66
C MET A 1 34.02 29.61 1.38
N ASN A 2 33.23 28.82 0.64
CA ASN A 2 31.77 28.89 0.47
C ASN A 2 31.43 27.92 -0.66
N GLY A 3 31.24 26.65 -0.29
CA GLY A 3 30.80 25.60 -1.20
C GLY A 3 29.29 25.49 -1.13
N SER A 4 28.59 26.14 -2.06
CA SER A 4 27.15 25.94 -2.28
C SER A 4 26.92 24.47 -2.66
N ARG A 5 26.41 23.67 -1.72
CA ARG A 5 25.85 22.36 -2.04
C ARG A 5 24.55 22.60 -2.80
N LEU A 6 24.58 22.31 -4.10
CA LEU A 6 23.37 22.16 -4.91
C LEU A 6 22.49 21.07 -4.28
N LEU A 7 21.40 21.49 -3.62
CA LEU A 7 20.30 20.61 -3.25
C LEU A 7 19.73 20.00 -4.54
N ARG A 8 19.72 18.68 -4.64
CA ARG A 8 18.93 17.99 -5.67
C ARG A 8 17.46 18.14 -5.30
N VAL A 9 16.80 19.15 -5.87
CA VAL A 9 15.33 19.23 -5.83
C VAL A 9 14.81 18.14 -6.76
N ALA A 10 14.48 16.98 -6.19
CA ALA A 10 13.75 15.96 -6.92
C ALA A 10 12.30 16.43 -7.05
N LEU A 11 11.99 17.11 -8.16
CA LEU A 11 10.62 17.20 -8.67
C LEU A 11 10.08 15.76 -8.71
N ASN A 12 8.82 15.55 -8.30
CA ASN A 12 8.13 14.24 -8.30
C ASN A 12 8.61 13.41 -9.52
N PRO A 13 9.08 12.17 -9.37
CA PRO A 13 9.93 11.48 -10.34
C PRO A 13 9.21 11.22 -11.66
N THR A 14 9.25 12.23 -12.54
CA THR A 14 8.89 12.18 -13.95
C THR A 14 10.11 12.47 -14.84
N PHE A 15 11.26 12.81 -14.24
CA PHE A 15 12.48 13.18 -14.95
C PHE A 15 13.65 12.28 -14.54
N GLU A 16 13.71 11.05 -15.05
CA GLU A 16 15.00 10.35 -15.23
C GLU A 16 14.81 9.15 -16.17
N ARG A 17 14.98 9.41 -17.48
CA ARG A 17 15.36 8.41 -18.49
C ARG A 17 15.86 9.12 -19.75
N SER A 18 17.17 9.34 -19.82
CA SER A 18 18.01 9.13 -21.03
C SER A 18 19.35 9.85 -20.90
N THR A 19 20.43 9.05 -21.01
CA THR A 19 21.79 9.40 -21.51
C THR A 19 22.56 10.57 -20.88
N VAL A 20 23.77 10.28 -20.37
CA VAL A 20 25.06 10.76 -20.92
C VAL A 20 26.22 10.17 -20.08
N ALA A 21 27.22 9.65 -20.79
CA ALA A 21 28.50 9.22 -20.26
C ALA A 21 29.41 10.43 -19.97
N SER A 22 30.13 10.43 -18.85
CA SER A 22 31.40 11.18 -18.75
C SER A 22 32.36 10.59 -17.73
N LYS A 23 33.57 10.33 -18.23
CA LYS A 23 34.81 10.00 -17.55
C LYS A 23 35.18 11.06 -16.50
N THR A 24 35.83 10.64 -15.41
CA THR A 24 37.19 11.09 -14.99
C THR A 24 37.70 10.29 -13.79
N GLN A 25 39.02 10.36 -13.59
CA GLN A 25 39.95 9.41 -12.98
C GLN A 25 40.10 9.50 -11.44
N ASN A 26 40.20 8.32 -10.80
CA ASN A 26 41.24 7.80 -9.86
C ASN A 26 41.81 8.68 -8.70
N PRO A 27 42.25 8.07 -7.56
CA PRO A 27 43.25 6.98 -7.53
C PRO A 27 42.98 5.79 -6.59
N LYS A 28 43.78 4.73 -6.82
CA LYS A 28 43.79 3.37 -6.22
C LYS A 28 44.31 3.36 -4.74
N PRO A 29 44.34 2.19 -4.04
CA PRO A 29 45.33 1.13 -4.33
C PRO A 29 44.72 -0.27 -4.52
N ILE A 30 45.34 -1.04 -5.43
CA ILE A 30 45.20 -2.49 -5.59
C ILE A 30 46.58 -3.08 -5.28
N LEU A 31 46.60 -4.12 -4.45
CA LEU A 31 47.76 -5.01 -4.30
C LEU A 31 47.79 -6.01 -5.46
N ILE A 32 48.96 -6.14 -6.07
CA ILE A 32 49.31 -6.92 -7.26
C ILE A 32 49.59 -8.39 -6.86
N LEU A 33 49.35 -9.35 -7.76
CA LEU A 33 50.33 -10.41 -8.03
C LEU A 33 50.18 -11.00 -9.44
N HIS A 34 51.35 -11.07 -10.08
CA HIS A 34 51.72 -11.37 -11.46
C HIS A 34 51.28 -12.74 -12.02
N CYS A 35 51.13 -12.83 -13.35
CA CYS A 35 52.07 -13.65 -14.15
C CYS A 35 52.14 -13.22 -15.64
N LYS A 36 53.33 -13.42 -16.21
CA LYS A 36 53.90 -12.81 -17.42
C LYS A 36 53.37 -13.40 -18.73
N ALA A 37 53.38 -12.59 -19.78
CA ALA A 37 53.30 -12.98 -21.18
C ALA A 37 54.67 -12.83 -21.87
N SER A 38 54.95 -13.70 -22.84
CA SER A 38 55.96 -13.53 -23.91
C SER A 38 55.41 -14.26 -25.15
N SER A 39 54.82 -13.54 -26.10
CA SER A 39 55.38 -13.11 -27.40
C SER A 39 55.65 -14.25 -28.39
N PHE A 40 55.02 -14.24 -29.57
CA PHE A 40 55.67 -14.11 -30.90
C PHE A 40 54.65 -14.03 -32.05
N LYS A 41 55.09 -13.46 -33.17
CA LYS A 41 54.35 -12.91 -34.33
C LYS A 41 54.00 -13.93 -35.44
N THR A 42 52.95 -13.59 -36.18
CA THR A 42 52.53 -13.88 -37.59
C THR A 42 53.34 -14.83 -38.48
N THR A 43 52.64 -15.69 -39.26
CA THR A 43 52.72 -15.83 -40.74
C THR A 43 51.57 -16.71 -41.29
N THR A 44 51.06 -16.34 -42.47
CA THR A 44 50.03 -16.98 -43.30
C THR A 44 50.56 -18.16 -44.14
N MET A 45 49.75 -19.19 -44.40
CA MET A 45 49.51 -19.80 -45.74
C MET A 45 48.53 -20.98 -45.64
N SER A 46 47.73 -21.11 -46.70
CA SER A 46 46.81 -22.18 -47.09
C SER A 46 47.47 -23.55 -47.20
N ASP A 47 46.77 -24.64 -46.84
CA ASP A 47 46.28 -25.65 -47.80
C ASP A 47 45.49 -26.79 -47.14
N SER A 48 44.56 -27.34 -47.92
CA SER A 48 44.04 -28.72 -48.01
C SER A 48 43.52 -29.55 -46.81
N SER A 49 42.50 -30.31 -47.20
CA SER A 49 41.58 -31.23 -46.51
C SER A 49 42.17 -32.57 -46.03
N VAL A 50 41.56 -33.14 -44.97
CA VAL A 50 41.07 -34.55 -44.78
C VAL A 50 41.02 -34.90 -43.26
N PRO A 51 40.06 -35.72 -42.79
CA PRO A 51 39.40 -35.55 -41.48
C PRO A 51 39.98 -36.45 -40.37
N ARG A 52 39.83 -36.01 -39.12
CA ARG A 52 40.21 -36.79 -37.92
C ARG A 52 39.01 -37.13 -37.06
N GLU A 53 38.82 -38.42 -36.85
CA GLU A 53 37.95 -39.03 -35.85
C GLU A 53 38.17 -38.51 -34.42
N LYS A 54 37.08 -38.58 -33.63
CA LYS A 54 37.02 -38.76 -32.17
C LYS A 54 37.63 -37.67 -31.27
N LEU A 55 36.76 -36.81 -30.72
CA LEU A 55 36.48 -36.82 -29.27
C LEU A 55 35.22 -35.97 -28.93
N MET A 56 34.02 -36.52 -29.14
CA MET A 56 32.81 -35.99 -28.51
C MET A 56 32.78 -36.47 -27.06
N ARG A 57 33.26 -35.65 -26.11
CA ARG A 57 32.85 -35.76 -24.71
C ARG A 57 31.53 -34.99 -24.55
N ASN A 58 30.44 -35.72 -24.67
CA ASN A 58 29.11 -35.31 -24.26
C ASN A 58 29.12 -34.94 -22.76
N CYS A 59 29.11 -33.65 -22.44
CA CYS A 59 28.56 -33.18 -21.16
C CYS A 59 27.04 -33.28 -21.24
N ARG A 60 26.51 -34.50 -21.04
CA ARG A 60 25.13 -34.69 -20.58
C ARG A 60 25.04 -34.05 -19.20
N VAL A 61 24.52 -32.83 -19.15
CA VAL A 61 24.00 -32.27 -17.90
C VAL A 61 22.83 -33.18 -17.51
N LYS A 62 23.09 -34.13 -16.59
CA LYS A 62 22.03 -34.84 -15.88
C LYS A 62 21.18 -33.78 -15.19
N LYS A 63 20.00 -33.52 -15.75
CA LYS A 63 18.90 -32.90 -15.05
C LYS A 63 18.63 -33.79 -13.84
N ARG A 64 19.03 -33.36 -12.66
CA ARG A 64 18.64 -34.00 -11.40
C ARG A 64 17.13 -33.88 -11.36
N GLU A 65 16.44 -35.01 -11.49
CA GLU A 65 15.06 -35.11 -11.06
C GLU A 65 15.04 -34.73 -9.58
N GLU A 66 14.32 -33.66 -9.25
CA GLU A 66 14.05 -33.29 -7.86
C GLU A 66 13.19 -34.41 -7.26
N GLU A 67 13.80 -35.22 -6.40
CA GLU A 67 13.07 -36.16 -5.56
C GLU A 67 12.05 -35.42 -4.66
N PRO A 68 10.91 -36.05 -4.31
CA PRO A 68 9.92 -35.40 -3.48
C PRO A 68 10.46 -35.22 -2.05
N LEU A 69 10.52 -33.96 -1.64
CA LEU A 69 10.39 -33.43 -0.28
C LEU A 69 10.45 -34.48 0.86
N GLY A 70 11.63 -34.65 1.44
CA GLY A 70 11.77 -35.16 2.80
C GLY A 70 11.23 -34.13 3.79
N GLY A 71 9.93 -34.18 4.06
CA GLY A 71 9.40 -33.77 5.35
C GLY A 71 9.39 -35.01 6.23
N ASP A 72 9.95 -34.94 7.44
CA ASP A 72 9.80 -36.02 8.40
C ASP A 72 8.30 -36.30 8.58
N MET A 73 7.92 -37.59 8.55
CA MET A 73 6.52 -38.04 8.62
C MET A 73 5.78 -37.50 9.85
N GLU A 74 6.52 -37.04 10.86
CA GLU A 74 6.03 -36.43 12.11
C GLU A 74 5.39 -35.04 11.93
N ASP A 75 5.64 -34.33 10.82
CA ASP A 75 5.13 -32.97 10.62
C ASP A 75 3.71 -32.91 10.01
N LEU A 76 3.19 -34.02 9.46
CA LEU A 76 1.89 -34.08 8.80
C LEU A 76 0.74 -34.39 9.77
N PHE A 77 -0.50 -34.10 9.37
CA PHE A 77 -1.69 -34.51 10.12
C PHE A 77 -2.08 -35.95 9.77
N SER A 78 -2.32 -36.79 10.79
CA SER A 78 -2.96 -38.09 10.56
C SER A 78 -4.42 -37.92 10.13
N GLU A 79 -5.03 -38.94 9.51
CA GLU A 79 -6.44 -38.89 9.10
C GLU A 79 -7.39 -38.66 10.29
N ASN A 80 -7.17 -39.38 11.39
CA ASN A 80 -7.96 -39.24 12.62
C ASN A 80 -7.79 -37.86 13.27
N GLU A 81 -6.57 -37.31 13.27
CA GLU A 81 -6.31 -35.96 13.76
C GLU A 81 -7.02 -34.91 12.90
N THR A 82 -6.89 -35.02 11.58
CA THR A 82 -7.54 -34.17 10.59
C THR A 82 -9.06 -34.17 10.78
N HIS A 83 -9.67 -35.35 10.90
CA HIS A 83 -11.12 -35.50 11.07
C HIS A 83 -11.61 -34.82 12.37
N LYS A 84 -10.92 -35.03 13.48
CA LYS A 84 -11.26 -34.40 14.77
C LYS A 84 -11.12 -32.88 14.73
N ILE A 85 -10.05 -32.38 14.10
CA ILE A 85 -9.86 -30.93 13.93
C ILE A 85 -11.00 -30.33 13.10
N ARG A 86 -11.38 -30.96 11.98
CA ARG A 86 -12.48 -30.51 11.12
C ARG A 86 -13.79 -30.39 11.89
N ILE A 87 -14.21 -31.47 12.57
CA ILE A 87 -15.47 -31.49 13.33
C ILE A 87 -15.46 -30.39 14.40
N SER A 88 -14.48 -30.41 15.32
CA SER A 88 -14.47 -29.48 16.46
C SER A 88 -14.39 -28.02 16.02
N LEU A 89 -13.67 -27.74 14.93
CA LEU A 89 -13.52 -26.38 14.43
C LEU A 89 -14.78 -25.87 13.72
N LEU A 90 -15.43 -26.72 12.93
CA LEU A 90 -16.68 -26.37 12.24
C LEU A 90 -17.84 -26.20 13.21
N GLU A 91 -18.00 -27.10 14.19
CA GLU A 91 -19.02 -26.98 15.25
C GLU A 91 -18.85 -25.67 16.02
N TRP A 92 -17.63 -25.38 16.47
CA TRP A 92 -17.32 -24.12 17.12
C TRP A 92 -17.64 -22.91 16.23
N TYR A 93 -17.30 -22.97 14.95
CA TYR A 93 -17.51 -21.87 14.01
C TYR A 93 -18.99 -21.59 13.76
N ASP A 94 -19.81 -22.64 13.66
CA ASP A 94 -21.26 -22.51 13.48
C ASP A 94 -21.91 -21.73 14.63
N GLU A 95 -21.43 -21.92 15.86
CA GLU A 95 -21.91 -21.23 17.06
C GLU A 95 -21.26 -19.86 17.32
N ASN A 96 -19.99 -19.67 16.93
CA ASN A 96 -19.17 -18.54 17.42
C ASN A 96 -18.73 -17.56 16.32
N GLN A 97 -19.04 -17.80 15.04
CA GLN A 97 -18.68 -16.88 13.97
C GLN A 97 -19.27 -15.48 14.20
N ARG A 98 -18.46 -14.45 13.99
CA ARG A 98 -18.95 -13.07 14.00
C ARG A 98 -19.88 -12.81 12.81
N ASP A 99 -20.98 -12.12 13.06
CA ASP A 99 -21.85 -11.59 12.00
C ASP A 99 -21.12 -10.45 11.26
N LEU A 100 -20.71 -10.74 10.02
CA LEU A 100 -19.99 -9.80 9.16
C LEU A 100 -20.77 -9.66 7.85
N PRO A 101 -20.89 -8.45 7.28
CA PRO A 101 -21.70 -8.23 6.07
C PRO A 101 -21.33 -9.14 4.90
N TRP A 102 -20.04 -9.40 4.71
CA TRP A 102 -19.51 -10.27 3.65
C TRP A 102 -19.60 -11.77 3.97
N ARG A 103 -20.01 -12.18 5.18
CA ARG A 103 -20.23 -13.59 5.53
C ARG A 103 -21.65 -14.07 5.25
N ARG A 104 -22.61 -13.15 5.08
CA ARG A 104 -24.02 -13.47 4.82
C ARG A 104 -24.19 -14.47 3.69
N ARG A 105 -24.80 -15.62 4.00
CA ARG A 105 -25.03 -16.67 3.02
C ARG A 105 -25.95 -16.17 1.90
N ARG A 106 -25.65 -16.61 0.69
CA ARG A 106 -26.41 -16.33 -0.54
C ARG A 106 -26.93 -17.64 -1.09
N SER A 107 -28.01 -17.57 -1.86
CA SER A 107 -28.53 -18.74 -2.56
C SER A 107 -27.57 -19.18 -3.67
N GLU A 108 -27.69 -20.43 -4.11
CA GLU A 108 -26.88 -21.00 -5.21
C GLU A 108 -26.99 -20.22 -6.52
N ILE A 109 -28.11 -19.54 -6.75
CA ILE A 109 -28.38 -18.71 -7.94
C ILE A 109 -27.53 -17.43 -7.91
N GLU A 110 -27.11 -16.98 -6.72
CA GLU A 110 -26.33 -15.75 -6.52
C GLU A 110 -24.82 -16.00 -6.35
N LYS A 111 -24.29 -17.15 -6.81
CA LYS A 111 -22.87 -17.52 -6.64
C LYS A 111 -21.89 -16.48 -7.18
N GLU A 112 -22.17 -15.89 -8.33
CA GLU A 112 -21.30 -14.85 -8.89
C GLU A 112 -21.29 -13.59 -8.01
N ARG A 113 -22.47 -13.16 -7.54
CA ARG A 113 -22.57 -12.05 -6.59
C ARG A 113 -21.83 -12.37 -5.29
N ARG A 114 -21.97 -13.61 -4.78
CA ARG A 114 -21.24 -14.09 -3.61
C ARG A 114 -19.74 -14.04 -3.83
N ALA A 115 -19.25 -14.46 -4.99
CA ALA A 115 -17.83 -14.42 -5.35
C ALA A 115 -17.30 -12.98 -5.41
N TYR A 116 -18.08 -12.05 -5.97
CA TYR A 116 -17.76 -10.62 -5.98
C TYR A 116 -17.71 -10.04 -4.55
N GLU A 117 -18.72 -10.32 -3.73
CA GLU A 117 -18.79 -9.89 -2.32
C GLU A 117 -17.58 -10.37 -1.51
N VAL A 118 -17.20 -11.64 -1.67
CA VAL A 118 -16.02 -12.23 -1.03
C VAL A 118 -14.74 -11.58 -1.58
N TRP A 119 -14.62 -11.42 -2.89
CA TRP A 119 -13.44 -10.81 -3.49
C TRP A 119 -13.20 -9.40 -2.95
N VAL A 120 -14.24 -8.56 -2.91
CA VAL A 120 -14.15 -7.20 -2.35
C VAL A 120 -13.70 -7.24 -0.89
N SER A 121 -14.33 -8.06 -0.05
CA SER A 121 -13.98 -8.12 1.38
C SER A 121 -12.56 -8.60 1.60
N GLU A 122 -12.12 -9.63 0.89
CA GLU A 122 -10.76 -10.18 1.02
C GLU A 122 -9.70 -9.16 0.62
N ILE A 123 -9.93 -8.40 -0.47
CA ILE A 123 -9.01 -7.32 -0.86
C ILE A 123 -9.00 -6.21 0.19
N MET A 124 -10.14 -5.82 0.76
CA MET A 124 -10.20 -4.81 1.81
C MET A 124 -9.50 -5.26 3.10
N LEU A 125 -9.65 -6.53 3.50
CA LEU A 125 -9.10 -7.08 4.75
C LEU A 125 -7.58 -7.29 4.73
N GLN A 126 -6.94 -7.26 3.55
CA GLN A 126 -5.48 -7.31 3.45
C GLN A 126 -4.83 -6.17 4.27
N GLN A 127 -4.17 -6.54 5.36
CA GLN A 127 -3.50 -5.60 6.28
C GLN A 127 -4.42 -4.49 6.84
N THR A 128 -5.73 -4.73 6.90
CA THR A 128 -6.72 -3.79 7.43
C THR A 128 -7.60 -4.49 8.46
N ARG A 129 -7.94 -3.81 9.56
CA ARG A 129 -8.75 -4.42 10.63
C ARG A 129 -10.22 -4.53 10.20
N VAL A 130 -10.88 -5.61 10.62
CA VAL A 130 -12.30 -5.89 10.33
C VAL A 130 -13.21 -4.69 10.64
N GLN A 131 -13.07 -4.07 11.82
CA GLN A 131 -13.89 -2.94 12.23
C GLN A 131 -13.81 -1.75 11.27
N THR A 132 -12.61 -1.46 10.76
CA THR A 132 -12.39 -0.41 9.76
C THR A 132 -13.06 -0.77 8.44
N VAL A 133 -12.97 -2.04 8.01
CA VAL A 133 -13.50 -2.49 6.72
C VAL A 133 -15.02 -2.43 6.65
N MET A 134 -15.75 -2.61 7.76
CA MET A 134 -17.22 -2.68 7.76
C MET A 134 -17.89 -1.52 7.02
N GLU A 135 -17.53 -0.28 7.35
CA GLU A 135 -18.17 0.91 6.75
C GLU A 135 -17.71 1.16 5.30
N TYR A 136 -16.48 0.77 4.95
CA TYR A 136 -16.02 0.85 3.56
C TYR A 136 -16.72 -0.18 2.69
N TYR A 137 -16.84 -1.41 3.19
CA TYR A 137 -17.51 -2.49 2.49
C TYR A 137 -18.98 -2.14 2.22
N LYS A 138 -19.72 -1.65 3.23
CA LYS A 138 -21.12 -1.25 3.07
C LYS A 138 -21.29 -0.18 1.98
N ARG A 139 -20.52 0.91 2.05
CA ARG A 139 -20.57 1.98 1.04
C ARG A 139 -20.14 1.51 -0.34
N TRP A 140 -19.12 0.65 -0.41
CA TRP A 140 -18.66 0.06 -1.68
C TRP A 140 -19.75 -0.79 -2.32
N MET A 141 -20.34 -1.73 -1.58
CA MET A 141 -21.40 -2.61 -2.09
C MET A 141 -22.69 -1.87 -2.40
N GLN A 142 -22.93 -0.70 -1.77
CA GLN A 142 -24.03 0.18 -2.13
C GLN A 142 -23.80 0.88 -3.47
N LYS A 143 -22.57 1.36 -3.73
CA LYS A 143 -22.23 2.06 -4.99
C LYS A 143 -22.03 1.09 -6.16
N TRP A 144 -21.37 -0.04 -5.92
CA TRP A 144 -21.11 -1.09 -6.91
C TRP A 144 -21.58 -2.44 -6.38
N PRO A 145 -22.88 -2.76 -6.51
CA PRO A 145 -23.44 -4.02 -6.01
C PRO A 145 -22.90 -5.27 -6.75
N THR A 146 -22.49 -5.12 -8.00
CA THR A 146 -21.99 -6.21 -8.85
C THR A 146 -20.61 -5.90 -9.43
N ILE A 147 -19.94 -6.95 -9.93
CA ILE A 147 -18.68 -6.82 -10.66
C ILE A 147 -18.82 -5.95 -11.93
N TYR A 148 -19.98 -5.98 -12.58
CA TYR A 148 -20.27 -5.19 -13.78
C TYR A 148 -20.35 -3.69 -13.48
N ASP A 149 -20.92 -3.32 -12.33
CA ASP A 149 -20.97 -1.93 -11.87
C ASP A 149 -19.56 -1.41 -11.60
N LEU A 150 -18.75 -2.22 -10.90
CA LEU A 150 -17.36 -1.87 -10.64
C LEU A 150 -16.53 -1.76 -11.92
N ALA A 151 -16.72 -2.67 -12.89
CA ALA A 151 -15.98 -2.67 -14.14
C ALA A 151 -16.21 -1.39 -14.97
N GLN A 152 -17.35 -0.72 -14.81
CA GLN A 152 -17.66 0.54 -15.47
C GLN A 152 -17.07 1.76 -14.74
N ALA A 153 -16.62 1.59 -13.50
CA ALA A 153 -16.08 2.69 -12.70
C ALA A 153 -14.77 3.26 -13.26
N SER A 154 -14.58 4.56 -13.04
CA SER A 154 -13.29 5.21 -13.24
C SER A 154 -12.34 4.90 -12.08
N LEU A 155 -11.02 4.99 -12.34
CA LEU A 155 -10.02 4.83 -11.28
C LEU A 155 -10.13 5.93 -10.22
N GLU A 156 -10.54 7.14 -10.61
CA GLU A 156 -10.72 8.26 -9.69
C GLU A 156 -11.83 7.96 -8.67
N GLU A 157 -12.99 7.50 -9.12
CA GLU A 157 -14.08 7.12 -8.22
C GLU A 157 -13.70 5.97 -7.29
N VAL A 158 -12.97 4.97 -7.81
CA VAL A 158 -12.48 3.85 -6.99
C VAL A 158 -11.50 4.33 -5.93
N ASN A 159 -10.56 5.20 -6.29
CA ASN A 159 -9.63 5.81 -5.35
C ASN A 159 -10.34 6.63 -4.28
N GLU A 160 -11.39 7.36 -4.66
CA GLU A 160 -12.21 8.16 -3.76
C GLU A 160 -12.95 7.29 -2.74
N MET A 161 -13.59 6.20 -3.19
CA MET A 161 -14.28 5.25 -2.32
C MET A 161 -13.33 4.48 -1.40
N TRP A 162 -12.08 4.28 -1.85
CA TRP A 162 -11.02 3.63 -1.07
C TRP A 162 -10.24 4.58 -0.14
N ALA A 163 -10.50 5.88 -0.23
CA ALA A 163 -9.75 6.90 0.48
C ALA A 163 -9.77 6.68 1.99
N GLY A 164 -8.60 6.43 2.57
CA GLY A 164 -8.42 6.15 4.00
C GLY A 164 -8.16 4.69 4.36
N LEU A 165 -8.42 3.72 3.47
CA LEU A 165 -8.05 2.30 3.70
C LEU A 165 -6.56 2.02 3.52
N GLY A 166 -5.85 2.88 2.78
CA GLY A 166 -4.45 2.68 2.44
C GLY A 166 -4.22 1.55 1.43
N TYR A 167 -2.97 1.38 1.01
CA TYR A 167 -2.57 0.40 0.00
C TYR A 167 -3.42 0.45 -1.29
N TYR A 168 -3.57 1.65 -1.87
CA TYR A 168 -4.45 1.93 -3.03
C TYR A 168 -4.21 1.07 -4.27
N ARG A 169 -3.03 0.46 -4.40
CA ARG A 169 -2.77 -0.54 -5.44
C ARG A 169 -3.78 -1.69 -5.40
N ARG A 170 -4.28 -2.05 -4.21
CA ARG A 170 -5.34 -3.05 -4.02
C ARG A 170 -6.63 -2.66 -4.76
N ALA A 171 -7.11 -1.44 -4.57
CA ALA A 171 -8.31 -0.92 -5.22
C ALA A 171 -8.14 -0.87 -6.74
N ARG A 172 -6.98 -0.38 -7.22
CA ARG A 172 -6.66 -0.35 -8.64
C ARG A 172 -6.66 -1.75 -9.25
N PHE A 173 -6.01 -2.72 -8.60
CA PHE A 173 -5.99 -4.09 -9.11
C PHE A 173 -7.36 -4.77 -9.04
N LEU A 174 -8.18 -4.47 -8.04
CA LEU A 174 -9.57 -4.93 -7.97
C LEU A 174 -10.38 -4.40 -9.16
N LEU A 175 -10.24 -3.11 -9.51
CA LEU A 175 -10.88 -2.53 -10.69
C LEU A 175 -10.37 -3.15 -12.00
N GLU A 176 -9.05 -3.29 -12.16
CA GLU A 176 -8.43 -3.89 -13.35
C GLU A 176 -8.84 -5.37 -13.51
N GLY A 177 -8.88 -6.11 -12.40
CA GLY A 177 -9.37 -7.49 -12.36
C GLY A 177 -10.84 -7.58 -12.74
N ALA A 178 -11.70 -6.71 -12.21
CA ALA A 178 -13.12 -6.67 -12.56
C ALA A 178 -13.33 -6.40 -14.05
N LYS A 179 -12.60 -5.42 -14.62
CA LYS A 179 -12.60 -5.14 -16.06
C LYS A 179 -12.16 -6.34 -16.89
N MET A 180 -11.11 -7.04 -16.46
CA MET A 180 -10.61 -8.24 -17.14
C MET A 180 -11.64 -9.37 -17.14
N VAL A 181 -12.29 -9.63 -16.00
CA VAL A 181 -13.32 -10.67 -15.88
C VAL A 181 -14.53 -10.35 -16.76
N VAL A 182 -15.04 -9.13 -16.70
CA VAL A 182 -16.21 -8.72 -17.50
C VAL A 182 -15.92 -8.76 -19.00
N ALA A 183 -14.70 -8.39 -19.42
CA ALA A 183 -14.28 -8.48 -20.82
C ALA A 183 -14.24 -9.93 -21.34
N GLY A 184 -13.96 -10.91 -20.48
CA GLY A 184 -13.96 -12.33 -20.82
C GLY A 184 -15.35 -12.92 -21.09
N LYS A 185 -16.43 -12.28 -20.61
CA LYS A 185 -17.85 -12.69 -20.77
C LYS A 185 -18.24 -14.08 -20.21
N GLU A 186 -17.34 -14.73 -19.48
CA GLU A 186 -17.57 -16.03 -18.84
C GLU A 186 -17.96 -15.92 -17.36
N GLY A 187 -18.08 -14.69 -16.85
CA GLY A 187 -18.30 -14.43 -15.43
C GLY A 187 -17.06 -14.66 -14.56
N ILE A 188 -17.22 -14.59 -13.24
CA ILE A 188 -16.11 -14.82 -12.29
C ILE A 188 -15.65 -16.29 -12.34
N PRO A 189 -14.34 -16.58 -12.56
CA PRO A 189 -13.85 -17.96 -12.58
C PRO A 189 -14.11 -18.70 -11.27
N ASN A 190 -14.53 -19.95 -11.36
CA ASN A 190 -14.91 -20.77 -10.20
C ASN A 190 -13.81 -21.69 -9.66
N LYS A 191 -12.61 -21.66 -10.26
CA LYS A 191 -11.43 -22.43 -9.85
C LYS A 191 -10.32 -21.52 -9.39
N ALA A 192 -9.66 -21.86 -8.29
CA ALA A 192 -8.52 -21.11 -7.75
C ALA A 192 -7.40 -20.93 -8.78
N SER A 193 -7.10 -21.98 -9.56
CA SER A 193 -6.09 -21.93 -10.63
C SER A 193 -6.41 -20.92 -11.74
N SER A 194 -7.70 -20.69 -12.03
CA SER A 194 -8.15 -19.72 -13.01
C SER A 194 -8.26 -18.31 -12.41
N LEU A 195 -8.71 -18.21 -11.15
CA LEU A 195 -8.74 -16.95 -10.39
C LEU A 195 -7.35 -16.33 -10.26
N MET A 196 -6.30 -17.13 -10.05
CA MET A 196 -4.91 -16.65 -9.98
C MET A 196 -4.40 -15.98 -11.28
N LYS A 197 -5.07 -16.19 -12.41
CA LYS A 197 -4.76 -15.51 -13.68
C LYS A 197 -5.31 -14.09 -13.72
N VAL A 198 -6.31 -13.77 -12.88
CA VAL A 198 -6.92 -12.45 -12.80
C VAL A 198 -5.97 -11.50 -12.06
N LYS A 199 -5.77 -10.31 -12.64
CA LYS A 199 -4.85 -9.32 -12.09
C LYS A 199 -5.22 -8.95 -10.65
N GLY A 200 -4.25 -9.01 -9.75
CA GLY A 200 -4.43 -8.68 -8.34
C GLY A 200 -4.91 -9.82 -7.46
N ILE A 201 -5.28 -10.97 -8.03
CA ILE A 201 -5.65 -12.17 -7.28
C ILE A 201 -4.40 -13.04 -7.10
N GLY A 202 -3.92 -13.13 -5.85
CA GLY A 202 -2.90 -14.09 -5.46
C GLY A 202 -3.49 -15.39 -4.93
N GLU A 203 -2.62 -16.33 -4.57
CA GLU A 203 -2.97 -17.67 -4.05
C GLU A 203 -4.00 -17.61 -2.90
N TYR A 204 -3.78 -16.73 -1.92
CA TYR A 204 -4.73 -16.49 -0.81
C TYR A 204 -6.13 -16.10 -1.30
N THR A 205 -6.23 -15.04 -2.11
CA THR A 205 -7.53 -14.52 -2.57
C THR A 205 -8.22 -15.50 -3.50
N ALA A 206 -7.47 -16.23 -4.33
CA ALA A 206 -8.00 -17.29 -5.18
C ALA A 206 -8.62 -18.42 -4.37
N GLY A 207 -7.89 -18.93 -3.36
CA GLY A 207 -8.39 -19.96 -2.45
C GLY A 207 -9.62 -19.49 -1.67
N ALA A 208 -9.64 -18.23 -1.21
CA ALA A 208 -10.75 -17.67 -0.46
C ALA A 208 -12.02 -17.58 -1.31
N ILE A 209 -11.94 -17.01 -2.52
CA ILE A 209 -13.09 -16.93 -3.43
C ILE A 209 -13.55 -18.34 -3.83
N ALA A 210 -12.63 -19.21 -4.26
CA ALA A 210 -12.95 -20.54 -4.74
C ALA A 210 -13.62 -21.43 -3.66
N SER A 211 -13.08 -21.42 -2.44
CA SER A 211 -13.64 -22.21 -1.34
C SER A 211 -14.94 -21.62 -0.79
N ILE A 212 -15.03 -20.30 -0.61
CA ILE A 212 -16.19 -19.65 0.04
C ILE A 212 -17.38 -19.50 -0.91
N ALA A 213 -17.15 -19.17 -2.18
CA ALA A 213 -18.23 -18.91 -3.13
C ALA A 213 -18.54 -20.12 -4.03
N PHE A 214 -17.55 -20.96 -4.32
CA PHE A 214 -17.68 -22.05 -5.29
C PHE A 214 -17.45 -23.45 -4.70
N ASN A 215 -17.27 -23.55 -3.38
CA ASN A 215 -17.08 -24.80 -2.65
C ASN A 215 -15.91 -25.65 -3.15
N GLU A 216 -14.88 -25.03 -3.74
CA GLU A 216 -13.68 -25.75 -4.13
C GLU A 216 -12.84 -26.09 -2.88
N ALA A 217 -12.45 -27.37 -2.75
CA ALA A 217 -11.63 -27.85 -1.64
C ALA A 217 -10.15 -27.44 -1.81
N VAL A 218 -9.88 -26.15 -1.60
CA VAL A 218 -8.55 -25.54 -1.65
C VAL A 218 -8.25 -24.76 -0.38
N PRO A 219 -6.98 -24.75 0.08
CA PRO A 219 -6.59 -24.05 1.30
C PRO A 219 -6.55 -22.54 1.14
N VAL A 220 -6.62 -21.87 2.29
CA VAL A 220 -6.37 -20.44 2.44
C VAL A 220 -5.38 -20.25 3.58
N VAL A 221 -4.28 -19.53 3.31
CA VAL A 221 -3.23 -19.30 4.30
C VAL A 221 -2.94 -17.80 4.44
N ASP A 222 -3.33 -17.22 5.57
CA ASP A 222 -2.95 -15.88 6.01
C ASP A 222 -2.08 -15.91 7.27
N GLY A 223 -1.78 -14.73 7.85
CA GLY A 223 -1.03 -14.64 9.10
C GLY A 223 -1.75 -15.25 10.31
N ASN A 224 -3.07 -15.39 10.28
CA ASN A 224 -3.84 -16.07 11.32
C ASN A 224 -3.68 -17.59 11.20
N VAL A 225 -3.89 -18.13 10.00
CA VAL A 225 -3.73 -19.54 9.69
C VAL A 225 -2.29 -20.00 9.94
N ILE A 226 -1.29 -19.27 9.47
CA ILE A 226 0.13 -19.56 9.75
C ILE A 226 0.36 -19.70 11.25
N ARG A 227 -0.15 -18.77 12.06
CA ARG A 227 0.04 -18.80 13.51
C ARG A 227 -0.65 -20.00 14.15
N VAL A 228 -1.88 -20.32 13.73
CA VAL A 228 -2.60 -21.49 14.22
C VAL A 228 -1.85 -22.77 13.88
N LEU A 229 -1.47 -22.97 12.61
CA LEU A 229 -0.74 -24.15 12.15
C LEU A 229 0.62 -24.29 12.83
N SER A 230 1.34 -23.17 12.99
CA SER A 230 2.62 -23.16 13.70
C SER A 230 2.48 -23.66 15.13
N ARG A 231 1.39 -23.34 15.82
CA ARG A 231 1.13 -23.78 17.19
C ARG A 231 0.62 -25.21 17.25
N LEU A 232 -0.26 -25.60 16.32
CA LEU A 232 -0.77 -26.97 16.24
C LEU A 232 0.38 -27.97 16.07
N LYS A 233 1.35 -27.67 15.21
CA LYS A 233 2.51 -28.54 14.92
C LYS A 233 3.82 -28.11 15.60
N ALA A 234 3.78 -27.12 16.50
CA ALA A 234 4.97 -26.58 17.17
C ALA A 234 6.14 -26.23 16.21
N ILE A 235 5.83 -25.57 15.09
CA ILE A 235 6.80 -25.17 14.07
C ILE A 235 7.46 -23.85 14.49
N SER A 236 8.71 -23.92 14.92
CA SER A 236 9.53 -22.76 15.37
C SER A 236 10.34 -22.13 14.23
N ALA A 237 9.81 -22.14 13.01
CA ALA A 237 10.49 -21.62 11.83
C ALA A 237 10.07 -20.18 11.50
N ASN A 238 10.89 -19.49 10.69
CA ASN A 238 10.55 -18.19 10.16
C ASN A 238 9.43 -18.33 9.11
N PRO A 239 8.22 -17.81 9.35
CA PRO A 239 7.09 -18.00 8.44
C PRO A 239 7.24 -17.28 7.09
N LYS A 240 8.24 -16.40 6.95
CA LYS A 240 8.56 -15.73 5.69
C LYS A 240 9.56 -16.49 4.82
N ASP A 241 10.16 -17.55 5.36
CA ASP A 241 11.01 -18.43 4.55
C ASP A 241 10.15 -19.17 3.52
N ARG A 242 10.69 -19.36 2.31
CA ARG A 242 9.94 -19.93 1.18
C ARG A 242 9.53 -21.38 1.43
N LEU A 243 10.43 -22.19 1.99
CA LEU A 243 10.15 -23.60 2.28
C LEU A 243 9.12 -23.69 3.40
N THR A 244 9.33 -22.92 4.48
CA THR A 244 8.40 -22.85 5.62
C THR A 244 7.00 -22.42 5.19
N SER A 245 6.90 -21.39 4.33
CA SER A 245 5.61 -20.93 3.80
C SER A 245 4.92 -22.02 2.97
N ARG A 246 5.66 -22.78 2.15
CA ARG A 246 5.10 -23.89 1.37
C ARG A 246 4.58 -25.00 2.27
N ASN A 247 5.27 -25.30 3.36
CA ASN A 247 4.83 -26.30 4.34
C ASN A 247 3.48 -25.91 4.98
N PHE A 248 3.27 -24.63 5.31
CA PHE A 248 1.97 -24.17 5.80
C PHE A 248 0.83 -24.35 4.78
N TRP A 249 1.10 -24.14 3.49
CA TRP A 249 0.13 -24.43 2.42
C TRP A 249 -0.20 -25.91 2.33
N THR A 250 0.81 -26.79 2.43
CA THR A 250 0.60 -28.25 2.48
C THR A 250 -0.26 -28.65 3.68
N LEU A 251 0.07 -28.15 4.87
CA LEU A 251 -0.67 -28.45 6.11
C LEU A 251 -2.11 -27.94 6.05
N ALA A 252 -2.33 -26.72 5.56
CA ALA A 252 -3.67 -26.21 5.34
C ALA A 252 -4.45 -27.08 4.35
N GLY A 253 -3.81 -27.51 3.25
CA GLY A 253 -4.42 -28.38 2.24
C GLY A 253 -4.84 -29.74 2.79
N GLN A 254 -4.09 -30.32 3.74
CA GLN A 254 -4.49 -31.53 4.44
C GLN A 254 -5.74 -31.34 5.29
N LEU A 255 -5.87 -30.16 5.93
CA LEU A 255 -6.95 -29.90 6.87
C LEU A 255 -8.26 -29.44 6.22
N VAL A 256 -8.22 -28.78 5.06
CA VAL A 256 -9.43 -28.28 4.38
C VAL A 256 -10.49 -29.35 4.30
N ASP A 257 -11.68 -29.05 4.83
CA ASP A 257 -12.80 -29.97 4.77
C ASP A 257 -13.31 -30.10 3.32
N PRO A 258 -13.46 -31.32 2.76
CA PRO A 258 -13.91 -31.51 1.39
C PRO A 258 -15.38 -31.15 1.17
N SER A 259 -16.20 -31.13 2.22
CA SER A 259 -17.65 -30.85 2.13
C SER A 259 -17.97 -29.37 2.36
N ARG A 260 -17.26 -28.73 3.30
CA ARG A 260 -17.43 -27.32 3.72
C ARG A 260 -16.10 -26.53 3.67
N PRO A 261 -15.38 -26.50 2.54
CA PRO A 261 -14.05 -25.89 2.47
C PRO A 261 -14.06 -24.39 2.80
N GLY A 262 -15.09 -23.66 2.35
CA GLY A 262 -15.25 -22.24 2.65
C GLY A 262 -15.40 -21.95 4.14
N ASP A 263 -16.32 -22.65 4.81
CA ASP A 263 -16.53 -22.52 6.26
C ASP A 263 -15.30 -22.99 7.03
N PHE A 264 -14.64 -24.06 6.61
CA PHE A 264 -13.42 -24.54 7.24
C PHE A 264 -12.30 -23.48 7.16
N ASN A 265 -12.03 -22.93 5.98
CA ASN A 265 -11.03 -21.86 5.82
C ASN A 265 -11.36 -20.65 6.69
N GLN A 266 -12.63 -20.22 6.71
CA GLN A 266 -13.07 -19.11 7.55
C GLN A 266 -12.97 -19.41 9.05
N SER A 267 -13.25 -20.64 9.47
CA SER A 267 -13.13 -21.07 10.86
C SER A 267 -11.68 -21.05 11.34
N LEU A 268 -10.71 -21.42 10.49
CA LEU A 268 -9.30 -21.39 10.82
C LEU A 268 -8.78 -19.95 10.95
N MET A 269 -9.22 -19.06 10.04
CA MET A 269 -8.96 -17.62 10.14
C MET A 269 -9.59 -17.02 11.40
N GLU A 270 -10.84 -17.38 11.70
CA GLU A 270 -11.59 -16.91 12.88
C GLU A 270 -10.91 -17.35 14.17
N LEU A 271 -10.52 -18.62 14.28
CA LEU A 271 -9.81 -19.16 15.43
C LEU A 271 -8.54 -18.37 15.71
N GLY A 272 -7.75 -18.08 14.67
CA GLY A 272 -6.58 -17.23 14.79
C GLY A 272 -6.94 -15.82 15.27
N ALA A 273 -8.00 -15.22 14.70
CA ALA A 273 -8.39 -13.85 14.98
C ALA A 273 -9.02 -13.63 16.38
N THR A 274 -9.65 -14.64 16.98
CA THR A 274 -10.46 -14.47 18.20
C THR A 274 -9.88 -15.21 19.43
N LEU A 275 -9.36 -16.42 19.26
CA LEU A 275 -8.88 -17.25 20.37
C LEU A 275 -7.36 -17.42 20.36
N CYS A 276 -6.79 -17.85 19.23
CA CYS A 276 -5.37 -18.12 19.07
C CYS A 276 -4.60 -16.83 18.78
N ASN A 277 -4.72 -15.84 19.67
CA ASN A 277 -4.17 -14.49 19.53
C ASN A 277 -2.63 -14.45 19.58
N VAL A 278 -2.04 -13.35 19.12
CA VAL A 278 -0.58 -13.19 19.02
C VAL A 278 0.13 -13.31 20.37
N SER A 279 -0.37 -12.63 21.42
CA SER A 279 0.30 -12.54 22.72
C SER A 279 -0.40 -13.24 23.88
N LYS A 280 -1.73 -13.38 23.84
CA LYS A 280 -2.53 -13.99 24.90
C LYS A 280 -3.57 -14.95 24.30
N PRO A 281 -3.14 -16.14 23.83
CA PRO A 281 -4.08 -17.11 23.27
C PRO A 281 -4.97 -17.70 24.37
N SER A 282 -6.27 -17.82 24.09
CA SER A 282 -7.26 -18.41 25.00
C SER A 282 -7.30 -19.94 24.84
N CYS A 283 -6.18 -20.60 25.15
CA CYS A 283 -6.01 -22.04 24.88
C CYS A 283 -7.04 -22.94 25.58
N SER A 284 -7.50 -22.57 26.78
CA SER A 284 -8.52 -23.33 27.52
C SER A 284 -9.88 -23.36 26.83
N SER A 285 -10.21 -22.34 26.03
CA SER A 285 -11.47 -22.23 25.27
C SER A 285 -11.29 -22.61 23.80
N CYS A 286 -10.09 -23.03 23.39
CA CYS A 286 -9.80 -23.37 22.00
C CYS A 286 -10.37 -24.76 21.68
N PRO A 287 -11.21 -24.89 20.63
CA PRO A 287 -11.89 -26.16 20.29
C PRO A 287 -10.93 -27.27 19.87
N VAL A 288 -9.72 -26.90 19.40
CA VAL A 288 -8.69 -27.82 18.92
C VAL A 288 -7.48 -27.88 19.85
N SER A 289 -7.61 -27.41 21.10
CA SER A 289 -6.52 -27.39 22.10
C SER A 289 -5.92 -28.77 22.38
N SER A 290 -6.76 -29.82 22.39
CA SER A 290 -6.33 -31.21 22.59
C SER A 290 -5.45 -31.77 21.47
N LYS A 291 -5.37 -31.08 20.33
CA LYS A 291 -4.51 -31.39 19.17
C LYS A 291 -3.38 -30.38 18.99
N CYS A 292 -3.20 -29.46 19.93
CA CYS A 292 -2.20 -28.40 19.82
C CYS A 292 -0.89 -28.82 20.49
N ARG A 293 0.12 -29.17 19.68
CA ARG A 293 1.44 -29.58 20.18
C ARG A 293 2.11 -28.51 21.03
N ALA A 294 2.07 -27.24 20.60
CA ALA A 294 2.64 -26.15 21.39
C ALA A 294 1.96 -25.98 22.75
N PHE A 295 0.65 -26.24 22.83
CA PHE A 295 -0.07 -26.19 24.12
C PHE A 295 0.32 -27.35 25.03
N SER A 296 0.40 -28.58 24.51
CA SER A 296 0.91 -29.75 25.26
C SER A 296 2.30 -29.47 25.85
N LEU A 297 3.23 -28.99 25.00
CA LEU A 297 4.60 -28.66 25.42
C LEU A 297 4.63 -27.59 26.51
N SER A 298 3.75 -26.58 26.45
CA SER A 298 3.67 -25.53 27.48
C SER A 298 3.12 -26.02 28.82
N GLN A 299 2.32 -27.10 28.82
CA GLN A 299 1.84 -27.75 30.05
C GLN A 299 2.94 -28.64 30.66
N GLU A 300 3.71 -29.32 29.81
CA GLU A 300 4.81 -30.21 30.21
C GLU A 300 6.03 -29.42 30.71
N ASN A 301 6.33 -28.26 30.11
CA ASN A 301 7.49 -27.44 30.44
C ASN A 301 7.12 -25.95 30.56
N LYS A 302 7.23 -25.41 31.78
CA LYS A 302 6.93 -24.01 32.09
C LYS A 302 7.82 -22.99 31.38
N THR A 303 8.96 -23.38 30.81
CA THR A 303 9.84 -22.48 30.06
C THR A 303 9.42 -22.32 28.59
N VAL A 304 8.53 -23.18 28.09
CA VAL A 304 8.02 -23.14 26.72
C VAL A 304 6.63 -22.48 26.73
N SER A 305 6.44 -21.49 25.87
CA SER A 305 5.15 -20.84 25.67
C SER A 305 4.56 -21.17 24.30
N VAL A 306 3.23 -21.27 24.23
CA VAL A 306 2.49 -21.33 22.95
C VAL A 306 2.84 -20.14 22.05
N THR A 307 3.22 -19.00 22.63
CA THR A 307 3.60 -17.79 21.88
C THR A 307 4.98 -17.83 21.26
N ASP A 308 5.77 -18.87 21.53
CA ASP A 308 7.10 -19.06 20.92
C ASP A 308 6.97 -19.54 19.47
N TYR A 309 5.76 -19.97 19.08
CA TYR A 309 5.42 -20.44 17.75
C TYR A 309 4.41 -19.49 17.04
N PRO A 310 4.71 -19.03 15.81
CA PRO A 310 5.99 -19.13 15.10
C PRO A 310 7.04 -18.15 15.66
N THR A 311 8.29 -18.37 15.26
CA THR A 311 9.41 -17.47 15.60
C THR A 311 9.13 -16.03 15.14
N LYS A 312 9.31 -15.08 16.07
CA LYS A 312 9.10 -13.65 15.81
C LYS A 312 10.14 -13.13 14.82
N VAL A 313 9.67 -12.61 13.68
CA VAL A 313 10.54 -11.99 12.69
C VAL A 313 10.75 -10.52 13.03
N VAL A 314 12.02 -10.13 13.22
CA VAL A 314 12.41 -8.72 13.42
C VAL A 314 12.09 -7.93 12.13
N LYS A 315 11.38 -6.81 12.28
CA LYS A 315 11.04 -5.93 11.16
C LYS A 315 12.20 -4.98 10.87
N ALA A 316 12.48 -4.74 9.59
CA ALA A 316 13.41 -3.69 9.17
C ALA A 316 12.96 -2.31 9.67
N LYS A 317 13.91 -1.45 10.01
CA LYS A 317 13.61 -0.08 10.43
C LYS A 317 13.05 0.72 9.25
N PRO A 318 11.96 1.49 9.42
CA PRO A 318 11.45 2.37 8.38
C PRO A 318 12.47 3.46 8.02
N ARG A 319 12.54 3.85 6.74
CA ARG A 319 13.36 5.01 6.32
C ARG A 319 12.74 6.32 6.79
N HIS A 320 13.55 7.37 6.92
CA HIS A 320 13.09 8.71 7.29
C HIS A 320 13.15 9.64 6.09
N ASP A 321 12.02 10.28 5.80
CA ASP A 321 11.86 11.20 4.67
C ASP A 321 11.37 12.55 5.17
N PHE A 322 11.69 13.61 4.43
CA PHE A 322 11.19 14.95 4.68
C PHE A 322 10.40 15.43 3.46
N CYS A 323 9.34 16.18 3.70
CA CYS A 323 8.47 16.69 2.64
C CYS A 323 7.91 18.05 3.02
N CYS A 324 8.00 19.01 2.11
CA CYS A 324 7.33 20.29 2.24
C CYS A 324 6.07 20.31 1.37
N VAL A 325 4.96 20.71 1.95
CA VAL A 325 3.65 20.81 1.30
C VAL A 325 3.21 22.27 1.32
N CYS A 326 2.84 22.77 0.15
CA CYS A 326 2.27 24.10 -0.02
C CYS A 326 0.80 23.97 -0.40
N VAL A 327 -0.08 24.47 0.46
CA VAL A 327 -1.48 24.65 0.13
C VAL A 327 -1.61 25.97 -0.62
N LEU A 328 -1.76 25.89 -1.94
CA LEU A 328 -1.96 27.05 -2.79
C LEU A 328 -3.45 27.35 -2.90
N GLU A 329 -3.86 28.49 -2.33
CA GLU A 329 -5.21 29.04 -2.43
C GLU A 329 -5.22 30.26 -3.35
N ILE A 330 -6.10 30.24 -4.35
CA ILE A 330 -6.28 31.30 -5.32
C ILE A 330 -7.59 32.03 -5.01
N LEU A 331 -7.50 33.32 -4.70
CA LEU A 331 -8.68 34.16 -4.49
C LEU A 331 -9.30 34.58 -5.83
N ASN A 332 -10.62 34.43 -5.93
CA ASN A 332 -11.35 34.73 -7.15
C ASN A 332 -11.89 36.16 -7.09
N GLN A 333 -11.45 37.05 -7.99
CA GLN A 333 -11.89 38.45 -7.98
C GLN A 333 -13.33 38.64 -8.51
N LYS A 334 -13.88 37.67 -9.25
CA LYS A 334 -15.10 37.84 -10.05
C LYS A 334 -16.34 37.09 -9.54
N SER A 335 -16.24 36.21 -8.56
CA SER A 335 -17.39 35.44 -8.06
C SER A 335 -17.94 36.01 -6.75
N LYS A 336 -19.26 36.23 -6.69
CA LYS A 336 -20.00 36.47 -5.43
C LYS A 336 -20.03 35.24 -4.49
N GLN A 337 -19.40 34.14 -4.88
CA GLN A 337 -19.21 32.96 -4.05
C GLN A 337 -18.04 33.21 -3.08
N SER A 338 -18.35 33.12 -1.79
CA SER A 338 -17.40 33.28 -0.70
C SER A 338 -16.45 32.09 -0.64
N GLY A 339 -15.25 32.19 -1.22
CA GLY A 339 -14.21 31.17 -1.05
C GLY A 339 -13.07 31.25 -2.06
N GLY A 340 -11.86 30.92 -1.60
CA GLY A 340 -10.72 30.66 -2.49
C GLY A 340 -10.77 29.25 -3.08
N ARG A 341 -10.10 29.08 -4.22
CA ARG A 341 -9.91 27.80 -4.91
C ARG A 341 -8.57 27.20 -4.56
N PHE A 342 -8.53 25.90 -4.29
CA PHE A 342 -7.31 25.19 -3.90
C PHE A 342 -6.76 24.39 -5.06
N VAL A 343 -5.45 24.47 -5.29
CA VAL A 343 -4.77 23.69 -6.33
C VAL A 343 -4.41 22.30 -5.81
N LEU A 344 -4.78 21.27 -6.57
CA LEU A 344 -4.41 19.88 -6.37
C LEU A 344 -3.68 19.35 -7.59
N VAL A 345 -2.74 18.44 -7.35
CA VAL A 345 -1.93 17.77 -8.36
C VAL A 345 -2.18 16.28 -8.27
N LYS A 346 -2.33 15.62 -9.40
CA LYS A 346 -2.45 14.16 -9.46
C LYS A 346 -1.06 13.56 -9.46
N ARG A 347 -0.79 12.64 -8.53
CA ARG A 347 0.45 11.87 -8.50
C ARG A 347 0.55 10.98 -9.75
N PRO A 348 1.78 10.67 -10.22
CA PRO A 348 1.99 9.74 -11.32
C PRO A 348 1.31 8.38 -11.10
N GLU A 349 1.05 7.64 -12.17
CA GLU A 349 0.42 6.29 -12.11
C GLU A 349 1.35 5.22 -11.51
N GLY A 350 2.62 5.56 -11.23
CA GLY A 350 3.62 4.72 -10.57
C GLY A 350 4.05 5.25 -9.20
N GLY A 351 4.65 4.38 -8.39
CA GLY A 351 5.26 4.76 -7.10
C GLY A 351 4.29 4.88 -5.92
N LEU A 352 4.69 5.67 -4.92
CA LEU A 352 3.94 5.87 -3.68
C LEU A 352 2.68 6.70 -3.94
N LEU A 353 1.53 6.22 -3.46
CA LEU A 353 0.22 6.89 -3.58
C LEU A 353 -0.16 7.21 -5.05
N ALA A 354 0.21 6.33 -5.98
CA ALA A 354 0.02 6.49 -7.41
C ALA A 354 -1.43 6.87 -7.80
N GLY A 355 -1.58 7.85 -8.68
CA GLY A 355 -2.86 8.31 -9.22
C GLY A 355 -3.76 9.08 -8.25
N LEU A 356 -3.30 9.36 -7.02
CA LEU A 356 -4.07 10.12 -6.02
C LEU A 356 -3.79 11.61 -6.11
N TRP A 357 -4.76 12.41 -5.66
CA TRP A 357 -4.66 13.86 -5.58
C TRP A 357 -3.96 14.31 -4.29
N GLU A 358 -3.06 15.28 -4.43
CA GLU A 358 -2.33 15.92 -3.33
C GLU A 358 -2.18 17.41 -3.53
N PHE A 359 -1.85 18.15 -2.47
CA PHE A 359 -1.38 19.52 -2.60
C PHE A 359 0.04 19.54 -3.20
N PRO A 360 0.43 20.63 -3.89
CA PRO A 360 1.82 20.91 -4.27
C PRO A 360 2.81 20.50 -3.18
N SER A 361 3.75 19.62 -3.53
CA SER A 361 4.72 19.12 -2.54
C SER A 361 6.08 18.80 -3.16
N VAL A 362 7.11 18.94 -2.33
CA VAL A 362 8.51 18.65 -2.67
C VAL A 362 9.09 17.70 -1.62
N ILE A 363 9.80 16.66 -2.09
CA ILE A 363 10.54 15.74 -1.21
C ILE A 363 11.92 16.33 -0.95
N LEU A 364 12.38 16.23 0.29
CA LEU A 364 13.65 16.78 0.75
C LEU A 364 14.53 15.63 1.25
N ASP A 365 15.83 15.70 0.93
CA ASP A 365 16.82 14.68 1.33
C ASP A 365 17.13 14.72 2.83
N GLU A 366 17.04 15.90 3.44
CA GLU A 366 17.31 16.15 4.85
C GLU A 366 16.34 17.17 5.45
N GLU A 367 16.39 17.32 6.77
CA GLU A 367 15.66 18.36 7.47
C GLU A 367 16.26 19.73 7.16
N THR A 368 15.42 20.67 6.71
CA THR A 368 15.86 21.99 6.24
C THR A 368 15.07 23.11 6.91
N ASP A 369 15.67 24.30 6.97
CA ASP A 369 15.05 25.49 7.53
C ASP A 369 13.88 26.02 6.67
N LEU A 370 13.17 27.03 7.15
CA LEU A 370 12.01 27.60 6.44
C LEU A 370 12.38 28.28 5.11
N ALA A 371 13.52 28.95 5.02
CA ALA A 371 13.92 29.64 3.79
C ALA A 371 14.21 28.63 2.68
N THR A 372 15.01 27.60 2.97
CA THR A 372 15.32 26.52 2.03
C THR A 372 14.05 25.80 1.55
N ARG A 373 13.11 25.51 2.46
CA ARG A 373 11.81 24.90 2.11
C ARG A 373 10.99 25.79 1.17
N ARG A 374 10.94 27.10 1.44
CA ARG A 374 10.20 28.07 0.62
C ARG A 374 10.79 28.23 -0.77
N ASP A 375 12.12 28.23 -0.88
CA ASP A 375 12.81 28.33 -2.17
C ASP A 375 12.50 27.11 -3.05
N ALA A 376 12.51 25.90 -2.46
CA ALA A 376 12.13 24.68 -3.15
C ALA A 376 10.66 24.70 -3.63
N ILE A 377 9.73 25.18 -2.79
CA ILE A 377 8.32 25.34 -3.18
C ILE A 377 8.17 26.41 -4.27
N ASN A 378 8.86 27.55 -4.16
CA ASN A 378 8.79 28.61 -5.16
C ASN A 378 9.27 28.11 -6.53
N LEU A 379 10.38 27.37 -6.56
CA LEU A 379 10.88 26.75 -7.78
C LEU A 379 9.86 25.78 -8.37
N TYR A 380 9.28 24.90 -7.54
CA TYR A 380 8.23 23.98 -7.98
C TYR A 380 7.01 24.71 -8.54
N LEU A 381 6.51 25.73 -7.85
CA LEU A 381 5.32 26.49 -8.29
C LEU A 381 5.58 27.30 -9.57
N LYS A 382 6.80 27.82 -9.72
CA LYS A 382 7.25 28.48 -10.95
C LYS A 382 7.27 27.52 -12.13
N GLU A 383 7.92 26.37 -11.98
CA GLU A 383 8.06 25.39 -13.07
C GLU A 383 6.75 24.67 -13.41
N ALA A 384 5.93 24.35 -12.41
CA ALA A 384 4.70 23.58 -12.60
C ALA A 384 3.50 24.44 -13.03
N PHE A 385 3.42 25.68 -12.55
CA PHE A 385 2.21 26.51 -12.65
C PHE A 385 2.48 27.96 -13.04
N HIS A 386 3.73 28.34 -13.34
CA HIS A 386 4.13 29.73 -13.62
C HIS A 386 3.65 30.71 -12.53
N VAL A 387 3.58 30.26 -11.27
CA VAL A 387 3.18 31.10 -10.14
C VAL A 387 4.42 31.81 -9.62
N GLU A 388 4.57 33.07 -10.03
CA GLU A 388 5.70 33.93 -9.70
C GLU A 388 5.18 35.20 -9.01
N PRO A 389 5.56 35.43 -7.74
CA PRO A 389 5.19 36.65 -7.03
C PRO A 389 5.62 37.90 -7.79
N LYS A 390 4.71 38.88 -7.91
CA LYS A 390 4.85 40.17 -8.62
C LYS A 390 4.80 40.12 -10.14
N GLU A 391 4.92 38.95 -10.75
CA GLU A 391 4.79 38.78 -12.20
C GLU A 391 3.39 38.26 -12.55
N THR A 392 3.07 37.03 -12.14
CA THR A 392 1.82 36.35 -12.48
C THR A 392 0.79 36.35 -11.35
N CYS A 393 1.23 36.65 -10.12
CA CYS A 393 0.34 36.76 -8.97
C CYS A 393 0.82 37.77 -7.92
N THR A 394 -0.13 38.28 -7.16
CA THR A 394 0.11 39.03 -5.92
C THR A 394 -0.09 38.09 -4.73
N VAL A 395 0.92 38.00 -3.87
CA VAL A 395 0.83 37.21 -2.63
C VAL A 395 0.02 37.99 -1.61
N VAL A 396 -1.13 37.46 -1.21
CA VAL A 396 -2.02 38.05 -0.20
C VAL A 396 -1.55 37.67 1.19
N SER A 397 -1.22 36.39 1.39
CA SER A 397 -0.62 35.91 2.63
C SER A 397 0.21 34.65 2.40
N ARG A 398 1.24 34.45 3.23
CA ARG A 398 2.02 33.20 3.27
C ARG A 398 2.34 32.86 4.71
N LYS A 399 1.90 31.71 5.19
CA LYS A 399 2.02 31.32 6.60
C LYS A 399 2.49 29.87 6.73
N GLU A 400 3.49 29.64 7.58
CA GLU A 400 3.83 28.29 8.04
C GLU A 400 2.76 27.84 9.06
N LEU A 401 2.12 26.71 8.76
CA LEU A 401 1.06 26.13 9.58
C LEU A 401 1.60 25.11 10.59
N GLY A 402 2.84 24.67 10.43
CA GLY A 402 3.53 23.73 11.32
C GLY A 402 3.93 22.44 10.61
N GLU A 403 4.12 21.38 11.40
CA GLU A 403 4.65 20.11 10.94
C GLU A 403 3.95 18.91 11.60
N PHE A 404 4.03 17.74 10.93
CA PHE A 404 3.62 16.48 11.54
C PHE A 404 4.37 15.29 10.92
N VAL A 405 4.37 14.16 11.63
CA VAL A 405 4.90 12.90 11.10
C VAL A 405 3.77 12.04 10.53
N HIS A 406 3.91 11.63 9.27
CA HIS A 406 3.06 10.65 8.62
C HIS A 406 3.80 9.31 8.48
N ILE A 407 3.16 8.22 8.92
CA ILE A 407 3.79 6.89 8.99
C ILE A 407 3.19 5.97 7.93
N PHE A 408 4.05 5.46 7.06
CA PHE A 408 3.82 4.32 6.20
C PHE A 408 4.55 3.10 6.78
N THR A 409 4.22 1.91 6.29
CA THR A 409 4.86 0.65 6.75
C THR A 409 6.38 0.63 6.60
N HIS A 410 6.91 1.32 5.58
CA HIS A 410 8.35 1.34 5.25
C HIS A 410 8.96 2.75 5.30
N ILE A 411 8.16 3.79 5.62
CA ILE A 411 8.59 5.20 5.59
C ILE A 411 7.98 5.92 6.79
N ARG A 412 8.79 6.66 7.53
CA ARG A 412 8.31 7.66 8.49
C ARG A 412 8.67 9.03 7.92
N ARG A 413 7.66 9.76 7.45
CA ARG A 413 7.83 11.02 6.73
C ARG A 413 7.47 12.20 7.61
N LYS A 414 8.39 13.14 7.80
CA LYS A 414 8.12 14.45 8.41
C LYS A 414 7.59 15.39 7.34
N VAL A 415 6.41 15.96 7.57
CA VAL A 415 5.69 16.81 6.64
C VAL A 415 5.62 18.21 7.22
N PHE A 416 6.12 19.18 6.47
CA PHE A 416 6.05 20.60 6.77
C PHE A 416 4.97 21.24 5.92
N VAL A 417 4.14 22.09 6.53
CA VAL A 417 2.96 22.64 5.86
C VAL A 417 3.00 24.15 5.85
N GLU A 418 2.84 24.75 4.67
CA GLU A 418 2.56 26.17 4.51
C GLU A 418 1.28 26.42 3.72
N LEU A 419 0.63 27.54 4.02
CA LEU A 419 -0.48 28.10 3.26
C LEU A 419 0.04 29.31 2.48
N LEU A 420 -0.18 29.30 1.17
CA LEU A 420 0.11 30.40 0.27
C LEU A 420 -1.20 30.86 -0.38
N VAL A 421 -1.65 32.05 -0.01
CA VAL A 421 -2.85 32.69 -0.58
C VAL A 421 -2.41 33.72 -1.60
N VAL A 422 -2.86 33.56 -2.84
CA VAL A 422 -2.51 34.45 -3.96
C VAL A 422 -3.75 34.99 -4.64
N GLN A 423 -3.58 36.16 -5.24
CA GLN A 423 -4.53 36.76 -6.16
C GLN A 423 -3.84 36.89 -7.52
N LEU A 424 -4.42 36.30 -8.56
CA LEU A 424 -3.81 36.34 -9.89
C LEU A 424 -3.91 37.73 -10.49
N THR A 425 -2.84 38.16 -11.17
CA THR A 425 -2.80 39.45 -11.88
C THR A 425 -3.49 39.35 -13.25
N GLY A 426 -3.56 38.15 -13.84
CA GLY A 426 -4.30 37.81 -15.06
C GLY A 426 -5.48 36.85 -14.84
N GLY A 427 -5.99 36.26 -15.93
CA GLY A 427 -7.01 35.22 -15.84
C GLY A 427 -6.41 33.86 -15.50
N THR A 428 -7.20 32.90 -15.02
CA THR A 428 -6.73 31.54 -14.72
C THR A 428 -6.09 30.84 -15.91
N ASN A 429 -6.44 31.25 -17.13
CA ASN A 429 -5.88 30.71 -18.36
C ASN A 429 -4.40 31.08 -18.56
N ASP A 430 -3.91 32.16 -17.94
CA ASP A 430 -2.52 32.62 -18.13
C ASP A 430 -1.49 31.79 -17.35
N LEU A 431 -1.90 31.11 -16.27
CA LEU A 431 -1.02 30.26 -15.46
C LEU A 431 -0.62 28.94 -16.15
N PHE A 432 -1.35 28.51 -17.17
CA PHE A 432 -1.24 27.15 -17.72
C PHE A 432 -1.14 27.10 -19.26
N LYS A 433 -0.88 28.26 -19.88
CA LYS A 433 -0.90 28.44 -21.35
C LYS A 433 0.10 27.59 -22.12
N ASP A 434 1.21 27.19 -21.49
CA ASP A 434 2.33 26.49 -22.14
C ASP A 434 2.62 25.08 -21.57
N GLN A 435 1.62 24.43 -20.97
CA GLN A 435 1.77 23.00 -20.69
C GLN A 435 1.76 22.23 -22.02
N THR A 436 2.95 21.99 -22.56
CA THR A 436 3.17 20.89 -23.50
C THR A 436 2.54 19.64 -22.88
N LYS A 437 1.71 18.97 -23.68
CA LYS A 437 0.61 18.07 -23.32
C LYS A 437 0.91 16.87 -22.39
N ASP A 438 2.10 16.72 -21.80
CA ASP A 438 2.60 15.37 -21.50
C ASP A 438 3.08 15.04 -20.08
N THR A 439 2.85 15.80 -19.00
CA THR A 439 3.27 15.23 -17.67
C THR A 439 2.52 15.60 -16.39
N LEU A 440 1.98 16.82 -16.22
CA LEU A 440 1.40 17.22 -14.92
C LEU A 440 -0.12 17.40 -14.98
N THR A 441 -0.86 16.44 -14.44
CA THR A 441 -2.32 16.57 -14.27
C THR A 441 -2.63 17.31 -12.98
N TRP A 442 -3.41 18.39 -13.07
CA TRP A 442 -3.80 19.22 -11.93
C TRP A 442 -5.28 19.61 -12.01
N LYS A 443 -5.86 20.06 -10.90
CA LYS A 443 -7.20 20.68 -10.84
C LYS A 443 -7.25 21.74 -9.75
N TYR A 444 -8.13 22.72 -9.87
CA TYR A 444 -8.51 23.56 -8.74
C TYR A 444 -9.91 23.17 -8.25
N VAL A 445 -10.10 23.19 -6.94
CA VAL A 445 -11.36 22.82 -6.30
C VAL A 445 -11.77 23.89 -5.29
N ASP A 446 -13.08 24.15 -5.22
CA ASP A 446 -13.62 25.02 -4.19
C ASP A 446 -13.55 24.32 -2.82
N SER A 447 -13.61 25.11 -1.74
CA SER A 447 -13.52 24.63 -0.35
C SER A 447 -14.53 23.53 -0.04
N ASP A 448 -15.77 23.68 -0.48
CA ASP A 448 -16.86 22.73 -0.21
C ASP A 448 -16.60 21.36 -0.85
N VAL A 449 -16.10 21.36 -2.09
CA VAL A 449 -15.72 20.14 -2.81
C VAL A 449 -14.53 19.48 -2.12
N LEU A 450 -13.53 20.26 -1.71
CA LEU A 450 -12.34 19.74 -1.06
C LEU A 450 -12.64 19.06 0.29
N SER A 451 -13.63 19.57 1.04
CA SER A 451 -14.07 19.00 2.32
C SER A 451 -14.69 17.61 2.18
N THR A 452 -15.40 17.37 1.08
CA THR A 452 -16.17 16.14 0.82
C THR A 452 -15.40 15.11 -0.01
N MET A 453 -14.38 15.54 -0.75
CA MET A 453 -13.55 14.69 -1.60
C MET A 453 -12.84 13.56 -0.82
N GLY A 454 -12.74 12.39 -1.42
CA GLY A 454 -11.97 11.25 -0.90
C GLY A 454 -10.45 11.47 -0.99
N LEU A 455 -9.91 12.23 -0.03
CA LEU A 455 -8.48 12.51 0.09
C LEU A 455 -7.76 11.49 0.98
N THR A 456 -6.45 11.32 0.72
CA THR A 456 -5.59 10.53 1.62
C THR A 456 -5.55 11.14 3.02
N SER A 457 -5.25 10.33 4.04
CA SER A 457 -5.18 10.80 5.43
C SER A 457 -4.18 11.94 5.64
N ALA A 458 -3.06 11.95 4.89
CA ALA A 458 -2.06 13.02 4.97
C ALA A 458 -2.60 14.32 4.37
N VAL A 459 -3.20 14.26 3.19
CA VAL A 459 -3.78 15.44 2.50
C VAL A 459 -4.95 16.00 3.29
N ARG A 460 -5.84 15.14 3.82
CA ARG A 460 -6.94 15.56 4.71
C ARG A 460 -6.41 16.27 5.95
N LYS A 461 -5.35 15.74 6.57
CA LYS A 461 -4.72 16.38 7.74
C LYS A 461 -4.12 17.76 7.40
N VAL A 462 -3.45 17.89 6.26
CA VAL A 462 -2.94 19.18 5.77
C VAL A 462 -4.09 20.19 5.61
N TYR A 463 -5.20 19.76 5.01
CA TYR A 463 -6.35 20.63 4.83
C TYR A 463 -7.00 21.05 6.15
N SER A 464 -7.14 20.14 7.11
CA SER A 464 -7.65 20.48 8.46
C SER A 464 -6.75 21.48 9.20
N MET A 465 -5.43 21.51 8.94
CA MET A 465 -4.55 22.55 9.48
C MET A 465 -4.87 23.93 8.88
N VAL A 466 -5.25 23.99 7.61
CA VAL A 466 -5.69 25.23 6.94
C VAL A 466 -7.01 25.71 7.52
N GLU A 467 -7.98 24.80 7.71
CA GLU A 467 -9.28 25.12 8.32
C GLU A 467 -9.11 25.66 9.74
N ALA A 468 -8.29 25.00 10.56
CA ALA A 468 -7.98 25.45 11.92
C ALA A 468 -7.33 26.85 11.93
N HIS A 469 -6.41 27.11 11.00
CA HIS A 469 -5.79 28.43 10.86
C HIS A 469 -6.81 29.52 10.47
N LYS A 470 -7.66 29.26 9.49
CA LYS A 470 -8.70 30.21 9.05
C LYS A 470 -9.71 30.51 10.15
N LEU A 471 -10.13 29.49 10.91
CA LEU A 471 -10.99 29.67 12.08
C LEU A 471 -10.32 30.59 13.12
N SER A 472 -9.02 30.39 13.40
CA SER A 472 -8.29 31.26 14.35
C SER A 472 -8.24 32.74 13.93
N LEU A 473 -8.25 33.02 12.63
CA LEU A 473 -8.31 34.40 12.12
C LEU A 473 -9.71 35.01 12.27
N SER A 474 -10.77 34.21 12.14
CA SER A 474 -12.16 34.69 12.29
C SER A 474 -12.56 34.98 13.74
N VAL A 475 -11.89 34.34 14.70
CA VAL A 475 -12.18 34.46 16.15
C VAL A 475 -11.27 35.50 16.82
N ALA A 476 -10.24 36.01 16.15
CA ALA A 476 -9.40 37.07 16.68
C ALA A 476 -10.21 38.36 16.90
N PRO A 477 -10.22 38.94 18.12
CA PRO A 477 -10.98 40.16 18.37
C PRO A 477 -10.37 41.31 17.56
N ALA A 478 -11.22 42.03 16.81
CA ALA A 478 -10.84 43.26 16.17
C ALA A 478 -10.33 44.24 17.24
N SER A 479 -9.00 44.37 17.37
CA SER A 479 -8.39 45.33 18.28
C SER A 479 -8.67 46.73 17.75
N SER A 480 -9.82 47.28 18.11
CA SER A 480 -10.23 48.64 17.85
C SER A 480 -9.22 49.62 18.44
N ASN A 481 -8.70 50.48 17.59
CA ASN A 481 -8.06 51.76 17.87
C ASN A 481 -8.46 52.37 19.23
N ARG A 482 -7.59 52.27 20.25
CA ARG A 482 -7.58 53.21 21.38
C ARG A 482 -6.60 54.34 21.10
N ARG A 483 -6.93 55.21 20.15
CA ARG A 483 -6.36 56.57 20.05
C ARG A 483 -7.39 57.52 19.45
N ALA A 484 -8.36 57.92 20.25
CA ALA A 484 -9.06 59.21 20.18
C ALA A 484 -10.11 59.23 21.30
N ILE A 485 -10.42 60.44 21.77
CA ILE A 485 -11.44 60.76 22.79
C ILE A 485 -10.96 60.66 24.24
N LEU A 486 -10.20 61.67 24.64
CA LEU A 486 -10.38 62.36 25.94
C LEU A 486 -9.74 63.76 25.83
N ARG A 487 -10.39 64.60 25.02
CA ARG A 487 -10.26 66.06 25.08
C ARG A 487 -11.68 66.62 25.19
N LYS A 488 -11.85 67.54 26.15
CA LYS A 488 -13.08 68.23 26.58
C LYS A 488 -13.89 67.52 27.65
N ARG A 489 -13.59 67.85 28.91
CA ARG A 489 -14.47 68.66 29.76
C ARG A 489 -13.70 69.14 31.00
N ARG A 490 -13.19 70.37 30.92
CA ARG A 490 -13.20 71.33 32.05
C ARG A 490 -14.48 72.14 31.86
N ILE A 491 -15.26 72.34 32.92
CA ILE A 491 -15.97 73.59 33.29
C ILE A 491 -16.96 73.28 34.43
N ILE A 492 -16.59 73.77 35.62
CA ILE A 492 -17.38 74.55 36.61
C ILE A 492 -18.53 73.89 37.40
N ALA A 493 -18.47 74.18 38.71
CA ALA A 493 -19.40 74.00 39.83
C ALA A 493 -19.35 72.66 40.56
#